data_AF-A0AAW0TLA8-F1
#
_entry.id   AF-A0AAW0TLA8-F1
#
_cell.length_a   1.000
_cell.length_b   1.000
_cell.length_c   1.000
_cell.angle_alpha   90.00
_cell.angle_beta   90.00
_cell.angle_gamma   90.00
#
_symmetry.space_group_name_H-M   'P 1'
#
loop_
_entity.id
_entity.type
_entity.pdbx_description
1 polymer ?
#
loop_
_entity_poly.entity_id
_entity_poly.type
_entity_poly.pdbx_seq_one_letter_code
_entity_poly.pdbx_strand_id
1 'polypeptide(L)'
;MDFRENATLWDNFHLSISQDELYGARDPTVNRLLQYMTTLPISHISQKEGGTQIKLTIEFIDGGRALFKPMRHPREQQTLKNQFYFTDFERHNAEIAAFHLDRLLGFRRAVPTMGRTVNITRELYMLAKGDLLKTFFFSPEKNHCFHGKCSPDMLEGSFAVFLPGDTEVPRVRWRHPWRRSYSRRRKAQWEEDNEYCKSVKETHPYSEGRRLLDIVDMSILDFLMGNMDRHHYETIKMFGNNSAPLHLDHGRGFGKAFHDEVSILAPLYQCCVLRHSTLASLLRFHTGPERLSSAMLTSMASDPLQPVLWPPHLAALDRRLNIVLQRTSIEEQRGEPSQVRGGQAAAACTEVAARPRASSNAGFEGPFPQRPPNLHLCQSSTRQGCHGAALPRRTHTRAATIL
;
A
#
# COMPACT_ATOMS: atom_id res chain seq x y z
N MET A 1 -41.91 -2.86 9.95
CA MET A 1 -41.57 -1.48 9.54
C MET A 1 -40.34 -1.58 8.66
N ASP A 2 -40.35 -0.97 7.48
CA ASP A 2 -39.17 -0.93 6.63
C ASP A 2 -38.22 0.14 7.18
N PHE A 3 -37.05 -0.27 7.67
CA PHE A 3 -36.07 0.64 8.25
C PHE A 3 -35.49 1.63 7.22
N ARG A 4 -35.77 1.45 5.93
CA ARG A 4 -35.22 2.28 4.83
C ARG A 4 -35.97 3.59 4.60
N GLU A 5 -37.22 3.74 5.04
CA GLU A 5 -38.03 4.95 4.71
C GLU A 5 -37.48 6.25 5.35
N ASN A 6 -36.69 6.15 6.42
CA ASN A 6 -36.08 7.30 7.12
C ASN A 6 -34.53 7.25 7.19
N ALA A 7 -33.88 6.37 6.42
CA ALA A 7 -32.43 6.17 6.49
C ALA A 7 -31.64 7.31 5.80
N THR A 8 -30.62 7.86 6.47
CA THR A 8 -29.73 8.87 5.86
C THR A 8 -28.83 8.26 4.78
N LEU A 9 -28.11 9.08 3.99
CA LEU A 9 -27.11 8.56 3.04
C LEU A 9 -25.98 7.76 3.74
N TRP A 10 -25.66 8.12 4.98
CA TRP A 10 -24.70 7.41 5.82
C TRP A 10 -25.23 6.04 6.23
N ASP A 11 -26.46 5.97 6.73
CA ASP A 11 -27.13 4.73 7.12
C ASP A 11 -27.29 3.79 5.93
N ASN A 12 -27.71 4.31 4.76
CA ASN A 12 -27.84 3.51 3.55
C ASN A 12 -26.49 2.90 3.11
N PHE A 13 -25.38 3.65 3.21
CA PHE A 13 -24.05 3.09 2.98
C PHE A 13 -23.70 2.04 4.02
N HIS A 14 -23.88 2.32 5.31
CA HIS A 14 -23.55 1.37 6.39
C HIS A 14 -24.35 0.06 6.31
N LEU A 15 -25.64 0.14 5.97
CA LEU A 15 -26.54 -1.00 5.76
C LEU A 15 -26.28 -1.74 4.44
N SER A 16 -25.53 -1.16 3.50
CA SER A 16 -25.10 -1.82 2.25
C SER A 16 -23.85 -2.70 2.41
N ILE A 17 -23.10 -2.52 3.51
CA ILE A 17 -21.86 -3.26 3.77
C ILE A 17 -22.15 -4.75 3.90
N SER A 18 -21.42 -5.56 3.14
CA SER A 18 -21.60 -7.01 3.05
C SER A 18 -20.33 -7.79 3.38
N GLN A 19 -20.44 -9.12 3.40
CA GLN A 19 -19.33 -10.04 3.62
C GLN A 19 -18.19 -9.91 2.59
N ASP A 20 -18.51 -9.47 1.37
CA ASP A 20 -17.60 -9.53 0.21
C ASP A 20 -17.13 -8.16 -0.29
N GLU A 21 -17.92 -7.12 -0.03
CA GLU A 21 -17.73 -5.74 -0.51
C GLU A 21 -18.36 -4.71 0.44
N LEU A 22 -17.75 -3.52 0.50
CA LEU A 22 -18.25 -2.36 1.25
C LEU A 22 -19.45 -1.67 0.59
N TYR A 23 -19.63 -1.85 -0.72
CA TYR A 23 -20.72 -1.24 -1.48
C TYR A 23 -20.99 -2.00 -2.78
N GLY A 24 -22.25 -1.94 -3.23
CA GLY A 24 -22.69 -2.60 -4.46
C GLY A 24 -22.18 -1.95 -5.75
N ALA A 25 -21.85 -2.75 -6.77
CA ALA A 25 -21.37 -2.25 -8.06
C ALA A 25 -22.36 -1.33 -8.81
N ARG A 26 -23.66 -1.40 -8.49
CA ARG A 26 -24.73 -0.57 -9.07
C ARG A 26 -25.41 0.33 -8.02
N ASP A 27 -24.85 0.44 -6.83
CA ASP A 27 -25.45 1.22 -5.75
C ASP A 27 -25.23 2.74 -5.97
N PRO A 28 -26.28 3.55 -6.19
CA PRO A 28 -26.14 4.99 -6.35
C PRO A 28 -25.77 5.71 -5.04
N THR A 29 -25.96 5.07 -3.88
CA THR A 29 -25.76 5.66 -2.55
C THR A 29 -24.36 6.21 -2.40
N VAL A 30 -23.34 5.46 -2.84
CA VAL A 30 -21.95 5.90 -2.70
C VAL A 30 -21.67 7.17 -3.50
N ASN A 31 -22.14 7.27 -4.74
CA ASN A 31 -21.90 8.47 -5.56
C ASN A 31 -22.64 9.70 -4.99
N ARG A 32 -23.87 9.51 -4.49
CA ARG A 32 -24.61 10.55 -3.78
C ARG A 32 -23.89 11.00 -2.51
N LEU A 33 -23.42 10.05 -1.70
CA LEU A 33 -22.71 10.32 -0.44
C LEU A 33 -21.40 11.07 -0.68
N LEU A 34 -20.61 10.67 -1.69
CA LEU A 34 -19.37 11.36 -2.08
C LEU A 34 -19.63 12.81 -2.49
N GLN A 35 -20.64 13.05 -3.35
CA GLN A 35 -21.03 14.41 -3.76
C GLN A 35 -21.52 15.24 -2.57
N TYR A 36 -22.36 14.65 -1.72
CA TYR A 36 -22.93 15.31 -0.55
C TYR A 36 -21.85 15.78 0.45
N MET A 37 -20.82 14.96 0.70
CA MET A 37 -19.66 15.35 1.52
C MET A 37 -18.86 16.56 1.00
N THR A 38 -18.94 16.90 -0.30
CA THR A 38 -18.15 18.02 -0.86
C THR A 38 -18.60 19.40 -0.36
N THR A 39 -19.90 19.56 -0.05
CA THR A 39 -20.51 20.85 0.31
C THR A 39 -21.07 20.91 1.73
N LEU A 40 -21.29 19.76 2.37
CA LEU A 40 -21.91 19.67 3.69
C LEU A 40 -21.11 20.44 4.77
N PRO A 41 -21.72 21.31 5.59
CA PRO A 41 -20.99 22.06 6.61
C PRO A 41 -20.35 21.15 7.66
N ILE A 42 -19.10 21.46 8.02
CA ILE A 42 -18.38 20.80 9.11
C ILE A 42 -18.86 21.41 10.44
N SER A 43 -19.29 20.55 11.37
CA SER A 43 -19.80 20.95 12.69
C SER A 43 -18.73 20.78 13.78
N HIS A 44 -17.93 19.73 13.70
CA HIS A 44 -16.88 19.43 14.67
C HIS A 44 -15.66 18.77 14.01
N ILE A 45 -14.48 19.01 14.61
CA ILE A 45 -13.22 18.38 14.20
C ILE A 45 -12.47 17.90 15.44
N SER A 46 -11.80 16.76 15.32
CA SER A 46 -10.87 16.25 16.32
C SER A 46 -9.66 15.60 15.66
N GLN A 47 -8.51 15.62 16.32
CA GLN A 47 -7.33 14.89 15.83
C GLN A 47 -7.52 13.40 16.16
N LYS A 48 -7.46 12.53 15.14
CA LYS A 48 -7.58 11.09 15.38
C LYS A 48 -6.28 10.57 15.98
N GLU A 49 -6.35 10.09 17.22
CA GLU A 49 -5.23 9.48 17.91
C GLU A 49 -4.72 8.22 17.19
N GLY A 50 -3.41 7.96 17.33
CA GLY A 50 -2.72 6.79 16.79
C GLY A 50 -2.35 6.91 15.30
N GLY A 51 -1.07 6.66 14.99
CA GLY A 51 -0.47 6.81 13.67
C GLY A 51 0.75 7.72 13.71
N THR A 52 1.45 7.88 12.58
CA THR A 52 2.69 8.67 12.49
C THR A 52 2.49 10.06 11.88
N GLN A 53 1.30 10.37 11.36
CA GLN A 53 1.00 11.59 10.61
C GLN A 53 -0.39 12.14 10.97
N ILE A 54 -0.57 13.43 10.71
CA ILE A 54 -1.80 14.16 11.06
C ILE A 54 -2.97 13.71 10.18
N LYS A 55 -4.11 13.51 10.84
CA LYS A 55 -5.40 13.13 10.24
C LYS A 55 -6.49 13.57 11.21
N LEU A 56 -7.55 14.16 10.69
CA LEU A 56 -8.66 14.67 11.48
C LEU A 56 -9.88 13.78 11.30
N THR A 57 -10.59 13.49 12.39
CA THR A 57 -11.98 13.07 12.32
C THR A 57 -12.80 14.33 12.09
N ILE A 58 -13.54 14.37 10.99
CA ILE A 58 -14.51 15.41 10.66
C ILE A 58 -15.90 14.87 10.99
N GLU A 59 -16.69 15.69 11.65
CA GLU A 59 -18.13 15.50 11.84
C GLU A 59 -18.87 16.61 11.09
N PHE A 60 -19.92 16.22 10.37
CA PHE A 60 -20.75 17.11 9.59
C PHE A 60 -22.00 17.52 10.39
N ILE A 61 -22.72 18.54 9.90
CA ILE A 61 -23.90 19.09 10.59
C ILE A 61 -25.06 18.09 10.74
N ASP A 62 -25.06 16.99 9.99
CA ASP A 62 -26.05 15.90 10.06
C ASP A 62 -25.58 14.68 10.88
N GLY A 63 -24.43 14.79 11.59
CA GLY A 63 -23.83 13.69 12.34
C GLY A 63 -23.01 12.70 11.50
N GLY A 64 -22.97 12.89 10.17
CA GLY A 64 -22.08 12.17 9.27
C GLY A 64 -20.61 12.36 9.64
N ARG A 65 -19.76 11.36 9.38
CA ARG A 65 -18.32 11.42 9.72
C ARG A 65 -17.41 11.02 8.57
N ALA A 66 -16.27 11.70 8.47
CA ALA A 66 -15.23 11.42 7.48
C ALA A 66 -13.82 11.57 8.08
N LEU A 67 -12.87 10.78 7.57
CA LEU A 67 -11.45 10.92 7.89
C LEU A 67 -10.82 11.88 6.89
N PHE A 68 -10.37 13.04 7.39
CA PHE A 68 -9.65 14.03 6.62
C PHE A 68 -8.14 13.82 6.70
N LYS A 69 -7.51 13.68 5.53
CA LYS A 69 -6.04 13.76 5.39
C LYS A 69 -5.69 14.99 4.53
N PRO A 70 -4.94 15.98 5.07
CA PRO A 70 -4.64 17.22 4.35
C PRO A 70 -3.60 17.01 3.24
N MET A 71 -3.62 17.88 2.23
CA MET A 71 -2.55 18.03 1.26
C MET A 71 -1.26 18.49 1.95
N ARG A 72 -0.18 17.72 1.77
CA ARG A 72 1.16 18.04 2.28
C ARG A 72 2.13 18.49 1.20
N HIS A 73 1.99 17.96 -0.02
CA HIS A 73 2.95 18.10 -1.10
C HIS A 73 2.23 18.27 -2.46
N PRO A 74 2.84 18.96 -3.44
CA PRO A 74 2.36 19.00 -4.83
C PRO A 74 2.25 17.60 -5.45
N ARG A 75 1.42 17.47 -6.48
CA ARG A 75 1.08 16.19 -7.14
C ARG A 75 2.30 15.58 -7.86
N GLU A 76 3.25 16.43 -8.25
CA GLU A 76 4.51 16.13 -8.95
C GLU A 76 5.61 15.65 -7.99
N GLN A 77 5.49 15.92 -6.68
CA GLN A 77 6.56 15.68 -5.72
C GLN A 77 6.67 14.18 -5.39
N GLN A 78 7.66 13.51 -5.98
CA GLN A 78 7.95 12.11 -5.68
C GLN A 78 8.63 11.93 -4.31
N THR A 79 8.42 10.75 -3.72
CA THR A 79 9.11 10.25 -2.53
C THR A 79 10.62 10.18 -2.79
N LEU A 80 11.42 10.71 -1.86
CA LEU A 80 12.86 10.84 -2.05
C LEU A 80 13.53 9.46 -2.22
N LYS A 81 14.56 9.37 -3.06
CA LYS A 81 15.24 8.10 -3.38
C LYS A 81 15.71 7.33 -2.14
N ASN A 82 16.19 8.06 -1.13
CA ASN A 82 16.77 7.52 0.10
C ASN A 82 15.76 7.42 1.28
N GLN A 83 14.48 7.72 1.04
CA GLN A 83 13.43 7.67 2.05
C GLN A 83 12.86 6.24 2.15
N PHE A 84 12.83 5.70 3.37
CA PHE A 84 12.23 4.39 3.64
C PHE A 84 10.70 4.48 3.61
N TYR A 85 10.03 3.40 3.22
CA TYR A 85 8.56 3.28 3.19
C TYR A 85 7.90 3.68 4.52
N PHE A 86 8.49 3.28 5.66
CA PHE A 86 7.98 3.62 6.99
C PHE A 86 8.19 5.10 7.39
N THR A 87 8.99 5.84 6.62
CA THR A 87 9.20 7.29 6.77
C THR A 87 8.58 8.11 5.63
N ASP A 88 7.87 7.47 4.70
CA ASP A 88 7.23 8.20 3.60
C ASP A 88 6.03 9.02 4.10
N PHE A 89 5.77 10.15 3.46
CA PHE A 89 4.66 11.01 3.82
C PHE A 89 3.35 10.53 3.18
N GLU A 90 2.25 10.69 3.92
CA GLU A 90 0.93 10.36 3.41
C GLU A 90 0.42 11.47 2.48
N ARG A 91 -0.35 11.04 1.48
CA ARG A 91 -0.81 11.84 0.35
C ARG A 91 -2.32 11.71 0.23
N HIS A 92 -3.03 12.81 0.45
CA HIS A 92 -4.49 12.88 0.30
C HIS A 92 -4.99 12.30 -1.05
N ASN A 93 -4.34 12.68 -2.15
CA ASN A 93 -4.69 12.21 -3.49
C ASN A 93 -4.41 10.72 -3.74
N ALA A 94 -3.56 10.07 -2.93
CA ALA A 94 -3.38 8.62 -2.98
C ALA A 94 -4.55 7.86 -2.38
N GLU A 95 -5.21 8.38 -1.32
CA GLU A 95 -6.44 7.80 -0.78
C GLU A 95 -7.58 7.86 -1.79
N ILE A 96 -7.77 9.02 -2.44
CA ILE A 96 -8.76 9.24 -3.49
C ILE A 96 -8.49 8.27 -4.66
N ALA A 97 -7.28 8.29 -5.23
CA ALA A 97 -6.94 7.45 -6.38
C ALA A 97 -7.03 5.95 -6.06
N ALA A 98 -6.69 5.51 -4.85
CA ALA A 98 -6.81 4.11 -4.45
C ALA A 98 -8.27 3.65 -4.40
N PHE A 99 -9.19 4.49 -3.93
CA PHE A 99 -10.63 4.19 -3.97
C PHE A 99 -11.15 4.03 -5.42
N HIS A 100 -10.78 4.94 -6.32
CA HIS A 100 -11.16 4.83 -7.73
C HIS A 100 -10.54 3.60 -8.42
N LEU A 101 -9.30 3.23 -8.08
CA LEU A 101 -8.62 2.04 -8.59
C LEU A 101 -9.26 0.74 -8.09
N ASP A 102 -9.54 0.65 -6.78
CA ASP A 102 -10.25 -0.48 -6.14
C ASP A 102 -11.63 -0.72 -6.77
N ARG A 103 -12.35 0.37 -7.05
CA ARG A 103 -13.64 0.35 -7.76
C ARG A 103 -13.51 -0.21 -9.18
N LEU A 104 -12.54 0.28 -9.97
CA LEU A 104 -12.32 -0.14 -11.36
C LEU A 104 -11.87 -1.59 -11.50
N LEU A 105 -11.00 -2.07 -10.60
CA LEU A 105 -10.61 -3.49 -10.54
C LEU A 105 -11.77 -4.40 -10.11
N GLY A 106 -12.82 -3.81 -9.54
CA GLY A 106 -14.04 -4.50 -9.14
C GLY A 106 -13.96 -5.14 -7.75
N PHE A 107 -13.01 -4.69 -6.91
CA PHE A 107 -12.87 -5.16 -5.54
C PHE A 107 -13.94 -4.60 -4.62
N ARG A 108 -14.19 -3.28 -4.66
CA ARG A 108 -15.17 -2.56 -3.82
C ARG A 108 -14.93 -2.80 -2.31
N ARG A 109 -13.65 -2.83 -1.92
CA ARG A 109 -13.18 -3.03 -0.53
C ARG A 109 -12.51 -1.79 0.04
N ALA A 110 -12.23 -0.78 -0.80
CA ALA A 110 -11.76 0.52 -0.36
C ALA A 110 -12.93 1.40 0.11
N VAL A 111 -12.70 2.15 1.19
CA VAL A 111 -13.68 3.10 1.73
C VAL A 111 -13.95 4.22 0.71
N PRO A 112 -15.21 4.61 0.49
CA PRO A 112 -15.55 5.76 -0.36
C PRO A 112 -14.79 7.02 0.06
N THR A 113 -13.99 7.55 -0.87
CA THR A 113 -13.11 8.70 -0.62
C THR A 113 -13.25 9.73 -1.72
N MET A 114 -13.44 10.99 -1.34
CA MET A 114 -13.61 12.14 -2.25
C MET A 114 -12.68 13.27 -1.82
N GLY A 115 -12.20 14.06 -2.78
CA GLY A 115 -11.49 15.30 -2.52
C GLY A 115 -12.41 16.43 -2.04
N ARG A 116 -11.91 17.32 -1.18
CA ARG A 116 -12.54 18.62 -0.88
C ARG A 116 -11.50 19.64 -0.48
N THR A 117 -11.78 20.89 -0.82
CA THR A 117 -11.00 22.07 -0.51
C THR A 117 -11.67 22.81 0.64
N VAL A 118 -10.98 22.95 1.79
CA VAL A 118 -11.53 23.58 3.01
C VAL A 118 -10.82 24.88 3.37
N ASN A 119 -11.55 25.82 3.95
CA ASN A 119 -10.99 27.07 4.45
C ASN A 119 -10.29 26.85 5.80
N ILE A 120 -8.95 27.02 5.83
CA ILE A 120 -8.13 26.78 7.04
C ILE A 120 -8.65 27.58 8.25
N THR A 121 -9.08 28.82 8.05
CA THR A 121 -9.59 29.64 9.14
C THR A 121 -10.99 29.20 9.57
N ARG A 122 -11.96 29.17 8.63
CA ARG A 122 -13.39 29.01 8.95
C ARG A 122 -13.82 27.58 9.24
N GLU A 123 -13.30 26.61 8.50
CA GLU A 123 -13.73 25.21 8.58
C GLU A 123 -12.79 24.35 9.44
N LEU A 124 -11.58 24.83 9.76
CA LEU A 124 -10.63 24.13 10.62
C LEU A 124 -10.33 24.91 11.91
N TYR A 125 -9.63 26.04 11.84
CA TYR A 125 -9.12 26.75 13.02
C TYR A 125 -10.22 27.16 14.02
N MET A 126 -11.35 27.72 13.55
CA MET A 126 -12.46 28.12 14.44
C MET A 126 -13.15 26.93 15.15
N LEU A 127 -13.00 25.70 14.63
CA LEU A 127 -13.57 24.49 15.22
C LEU A 127 -12.57 23.70 16.08
N ALA A 128 -11.27 24.01 15.95
CA ALA A 128 -10.19 23.34 16.66
C ALA A 128 -10.23 23.63 18.17
N LYS A 129 -10.08 22.58 18.99
CA LYS A 129 -10.05 22.65 20.46
C LYS A 129 -8.88 21.84 21.01
N GLY A 130 -8.49 22.11 22.26
CA GLY A 130 -7.47 21.34 22.98
C GLY A 130 -6.13 21.28 22.23
N ASP A 131 -5.54 20.08 22.15
CA ASP A 131 -4.24 19.88 21.51
C ASP A 131 -4.25 20.09 19.99
N LEU A 132 -5.39 19.86 19.32
CA LEU A 132 -5.51 20.15 17.89
C LEU A 132 -5.30 21.65 17.61
N LEU A 133 -5.84 22.54 18.46
CA LEU A 133 -5.65 23.98 18.31
C LEU A 133 -4.17 24.39 18.42
N LYS A 134 -3.38 23.68 19.24
CA LYS A 134 -1.92 23.90 19.38
C LYS A 134 -1.11 23.51 18.14
N THR A 135 -1.70 22.75 17.20
CA THR A 135 -1.04 22.41 15.92
C THR A 135 -1.13 23.52 14.87
N PHE A 136 -1.97 24.53 15.11
CA PHE A 136 -2.05 25.72 14.28
C PHE A 136 -1.03 26.76 14.74
N PHE A 137 -0.48 27.50 13.79
CA PHE A 137 0.48 28.58 14.04
C PHE A 137 0.18 29.76 13.12
N PHE A 138 0.88 30.88 13.32
CA PHE A 138 0.79 32.04 12.44
C PHE A 138 2.05 32.15 11.58
N SER A 139 1.89 32.49 10.29
CA SER A 139 3.02 32.87 9.44
C SER A 139 3.64 34.20 9.91
N PRO A 140 4.84 34.56 9.43
CA PRO A 140 5.39 35.92 9.65
C PRO A 140 4.44 37.04 9.17
N GLU A 141 3.59 36.76 8.18
CA GLU A 141 2.54 37.64 7.65
C GLU A 141 1.21 37.55 8.43
N LYS A 142 1.20 36.88 9.59
CA LYS A 142 0.05 36.70 10.50
C LYS A 142 -1.11 35.88 9.95
N ASN A 143 -0.86 35.02 8.96
CA ASN A 143 -1.88 34.12 8.42
C ASN A 143 -2.01 32.83 9.25
N HIS A 144 -3.23 32.32 9.43
CA HIS A 144 -3.48 31.03 10.09
C HIS A 144 -2.89 29.86 9.28
N CYS A 145 -1.97 29.11 9.86
CA CYS A 145 -1.32 27.97 9.24
C CYS A 145 -1.72 26.64 9.88
N PHE A 146 -1.86 25.61 9.05
CA PHE A 146 -2.07 24.23 9.45
C PHE A 146 -1.17 23.32 8.60
N HIS A 147 -0.35 22.51 9.28
CA HIS A 147 0.54 21.50 8.66
C HIS A 147 1.42 21.99 7.48
N GLY A 148 1.89 23.25 7.55
CA GLY A 148 2.78 23.85 6.55
C GLY A 148 2.10 24.60 5.40
N LYS A 149 0.77 24.65 5.37
CA LYS A 149 -0.04 25.53 4.51
C LYS A 149 -0.62 26.68 5.35
N CYS A 150 -0.81 27.87 4.76
CA CYS A 150 -1.30 29.05 5.46
C CYS A 150 -2.43 29.74 4.71
N SER A 151 -3.40 30.28 5.45
CA SER A 151 -4.43 31.23 4.97
C SER A 151 -3.76 32.42 4.21
N PRO A 152 -4.45 33.18 3.33
CA PRO A 152 -5.81 33.00 2.84
C PRO A 152 -6.01 31.74 1.98
N ASP A 153 -4.99 30.92 1.75
CA ASP A 153 -5.13 29.68 0.98
C ASP A 153 -6.18 28.74 1.56
N MET A 154 -6.91 28.11 0.65
CA MET A 154 -7.69 26.93 0.96
C MET A 154 -6.78 25.70 1.02
N LEU A 155 -7.15 24.72 1.85
CA LEU A 155 -6.44 23.46 2.00
C LEU A 155 -7.21 22.33 1.33
N GLU A 156 -6.61 21.75 0.29
CA GLU A 156 -7.08 20.49 -0.28
C GLU A 156 -6.88 19.34 0.72
N GLY A 157 -7.76 18.35 0.69
CA GLY A 157 -7.56 17.09 1.38
C GLY A 157 -8.58 16.03 0.96
N SER A 158 -8.34 14.80 1.38
CA SER A 158 -9.21 13.65 1.08
C SER A 158 -10.12 13.38 2.26
N PHE A 159 -11.40 13.16 1.98
CA PHE A 159 -12.45 12.81 2.93
C PHE A 159 -12.89 11.38 2.66
N ALA A 160 -12.43 10.44 3.50
CA ALA A 160 -12.84 9.04 3.46
C ALA A 160 -14.01 8.82 4.42
N VAL A 161 -15.14 8.29 3.94
CA VAL A 161 -16.34 8.01 4.75
C VAL A 161 -15.99 7.16 5.98
N PHE A 162 -16.47 7.53 7.17
CA PHE A 162 -16.32 6.64 8.32
C PHE A 162 -17.14 5.36 8.10
N LEU A 163 -16.50 4.22 8.27
CA LEU A 163 -17.20 2.95 8.56
C LEU A 163 -17.97 3.08 9.89
N PRO A 164 -18.94 2.20 10.17
CA PRO A 164 -19.58 2.13 11.49
C PRO A 164 -18.53 2.05 12.62
N GLY A 165 -18.88 2.51 13.82
CA GLY A 165 -17.96 2.51 14.96
C GLY A 165 -17.59 1.08 15.37
N ASP A 166 -16.43 0.92 16.00
CA ASP A 166 -15.98 -0.39 16.50
C ASP A 166 -16.88 -0.94 17.63
N THR A 167 -17.73 -0.10 18.21
CA THR A 167 -18.80 -0.45 19.15
C THR A 167 -20.01 -1.11 18.48
N GLU A 168 -20.43 -0.63 17.31
CA GLU A 168 -21.58 -1.18 16.58
C GLU A 168 -21.17 -2.34 15.66
N VAL A 169 -20.07 -2.19 14.92
CA VAL A 169 -19.54 -3.19 13.99
C VAL A 169 -18.05 -3.40 14.26
N PRO A 170 -17.69 -4.26 15.23
CA PRO A 170 -16.30 -4.49 15.61
C PRO A 170 -15.46 -5.00 14.43
N ARG A 171 -14.27 -4.42 14.25
CA ARG A 171 -13.26 -4.90 13.30
C ARG A 171 -12.20 -5.77 13.98
N VAL A 172 -11.67 -6.75 13.25
CA VAL A 172 -10.51 -7.56 13.64
C VAL A 172 -9.31 -7.09 12.84
N ARG A 173 -8.24 -6.66 13.53
CA ARG A 173 -6.97 -6.29 12.90
C ARG A 173 -6.04 -7.49 12.81
N TRP A 174 -5.59 -7.77 11.59
CA TRP A 174 -4.70 -8.87 11.27
C TRP A 174 -3.31 -8.34 10.90
N ARG A 175 -2.26 -9.02 11.38
CA ARG A 175 -0.90 -8.79 10.90
C ARG A 175 -0.74 -9.39 9.51
N HIS A 176 -0.27 -8.59 8.55
CA HIS A 176 -0.03 -9.06 7.19
C HIS A 176 1.16 -10.06 7.17
N PRO A 177 1.10 -11.21 6.47
CA PRO A 177 2.21 -12.17 6.45
C PRO A 177 3.46 -11.55 5.82
N TRP A 178 3.30 -10.95 4.63
CA TRP A 178 4.34 -10.16 3.95
C TRP A 178 4.57 -8.76 4.55
N ARG A 179 4.28 -8.57 5.85
CA ARG A 179 4.63 -7.32 6.54
C ARG A 179 6.15 -7.11 6.46
N ARG A 180 6.58 -5.94 6.00
CA ARG A 180 8.01 -5.55 5.95
C ARG A 180 8.65 -5.51 7.35
N SER A 181 9.97 -5.41 7.41
CA SER A 181 10.71 -5.44 8.69
C SER A 181 10.51 -4.20 9.58
N TYR A 182 10.18 -3.04 9.00
CA TYR A 182 10.22 -1.72 9.65
C TYR A 182 11.60 -1.43 10.26
N SER A 183 12.66 -1.85 9.55
CA SER A 183 14.06 -1.70 9.96
C SER A 183 14.91 -1.17 8.81
N ARG A 184 15.93 -0.37 9.14
CA ARG A 184 16.96 0.07 8.18
C ARG A 184 18.04 -0.99 7.92
N ARG A 185 18.04 -2.10 8.65
CA ARG A 185 19.11 -3.13 8.63
C ARG A 185 18.61 -4.56 8.47
N ARG A 186 17.45 -4.90 9.07
CA ARG A 186 16.89 -6.25 8.99
C ARG A 186 15.98 -6.36 7.76
N LYS A 187 16.07 -7.48 7.05
CA LYS A 187 15.03 -7.95 6.14
C LYS A 187 13.88 -8.62 6.92
N ALA A 188 12.77 -8.85 6.26
CA ALA A 188 11.71 -9.75 6.71
C ALA A 188 11.95 -11.16 6.16
N GLN A 189 11.43 -12.19 6.82
CA GLN A 189 11.63 -13.60 6.43
C GLN A 189 11.28 -13.87 4.96
N TRP A 190 10.16 -13.31 4.47
CA TRP A 190 9.72 -13.46 3.08
C TRP A 190 10.63 -12.78 2.03
N GLU A 191 11.54 -11.88 2.46
CA GLU A 191 12.57 -11.24 1.60
C GLU A 191 13.86 -12.10 1.53
N GLU A 192 13.94 -13.20 2.28
CA GLU A 192 15.09 -14.10 2.39
C GLU A 192 14.73 -15.55 2.01
N ASP A 193 13.48 -15.95 2.27
CA ASP A 193 12.93 -17.29 2.01
C ASP A 193 12.03 -17.28 0.76
N ASN A 194 12.47 -17.97 -0.30
CA ASN A 194 11.71 -18.13 -1.54
C ASN A 194 10.50 -19.07 -1.38
N GLU A 195 10.52 -19.97 -0.39
CA GLU A 195 9.44 -20.92 -0.12
C GLU A 195 8.45 -20.43 0.93
N TYR A 196 8.60 -19.19 1.41
CA TYR A 196 7.83 -18.60 2.51
C TYR A 196 6.32 -18.86 2.43
N CYS A 197 5.72 -18.74 1.23
CA CYS A 197 4.28 -18.96 1.08
C CYS A 197 3.82 -20.41 1.35
N LYS A 198 4.69 -21.44 1.32
CA LYS A 198 4.32 -22.79 1.75
C LYS A 198 3.84 -22.78 3.21
N SER A 199 4.63 -22.18 4.10
CA SER A 199 4.27 -22.01 5.51
C SER A 199 3.01 -21.15 5.70
N VAL A 200 2.80 -20.13 4.85
CA VAL A 200 1.58 -19.30 4.90
C VAL A 200 0.36 -20.12 4.49
N LYS A 201 0.45 -20.96 3.45
CA LYS A 201 -0.63 -21.87 3.00
C LYS A 201 -1.01 -22.92 4.04
N GLU A 202 -0.16 -23.21 5.02
CA GLU A 202 -0.45 -24.11 6.14
C GLU A 202 -1.01 -23.37 7.37
N THR A 203 -0.91 -22.04 7.40
CA THR A 203 -1.26 -21.21 8.56
C THR A 203 -2.68 -20.64 8.46
N HIS A 204 -3.55 -20.96 9.42
CA HIS A 204 -4.86 -20.30 9.55
C HIS A 204 -4.69 -18.78 9.78
N PRO A 205 -5.49 -17.90 9.13
CA PRO A 205 -6.66 -18.18 8.28
C PRO A 205 -6.36 -18.28 6.77
N TYR A 206 -5.09 -18.43 6.35
CA TYR A 206 -4.70 -18.46 4.94
C TYR A 206 -4.76 -19.86 4.32
N SER A 207 -4.82 -20.90 5.15
CA SER A 207 -4.92 -22.30 4.74
C SER A 207 -6.31 -22.73 4.23
N GLU A 208 -7.33 -21.88 4.39
CA GLU A 208 -8.71 -22.22 4.05
C GLU A 208 -9.49 -21.02 3.45
N GLY A 209 -10.53 -21.35 2.68
CA GLY A 209 -11.44 -20.37 2.10
C GLY A 209 -10.75 -19.35 1.19
N ARG A 210 -11.13 -18.09 1.33
CA ARG A 210 -10.77 -17.00 0.41
C ARG A 210 -9.52 -16.19 0.79
N ARG A 211 -9.06 -16.26 2.05
CA ARG A 211 -8.20 -15.21 2.62
C ARG A 211 -6.88 -15.03 1.87
N LEU A 212 -6.23 -16.12 1.45
CA LEU A 212 -4.99 -16.03 0.68
C LEU A 212 -5.19 -15.32 -0.67
N LEU A 213 -6.31 -15.59 -1.36
CA LEU A 213 -6.68 -14.89 -2.60
C LEU A 213 -6.98 -13.42 -2.36
N ASP A 214 -7.60 -13.05 -1.24
CA ASP A 214 -7.80 -11.64 -0.90
C ASP A 214 -6.48 -10.90 -0.60
N ILE A 215 -5.49 -11.57 0.00
CA ILE A 215 -4.15 -11.01 0.18
C ILE A 215 -3.45 -10.80 -1.18
N VAL A 216 -3.62 -11.72 -2.13
CA VAL A 216 -3.11 -11.51 -3.49
C VAL A 216 -3.82 -10.35 -4.20
N ASP A 217 -5.16 -10.27 -4.15
CA ASP A 217 -5.94 -9.12 -4.67
C ASP A 217 -5.39 -7.78 -4.10
N MET A 218 -5.20 -7.73 -2.78
CA MET A 218 -4.66 -6.55 -2.07
C MET A 218 -3.23 -6.23 -2.49
N SER A 219 -2.37 -7.24 -2.68
CA SER A 219 -0.99 -7.04 -3.15
C SER A 219 -0.92 -6.50 -4.59
N ILE A 220 -1.89 -6.84 -5.44
CA ILE A 220 -2.02 -6.30 -6.79
C ILE A 220 -2.47 -4.83 -6.73
N LEU A 221 -3.45 -4.49 -5.89
CA LEU A 221 -3.85 -3.09 -5.66
C LEU A 221 -2.67 -2.26 -5.15
N ASP A 222 -2.00 -2.73 -4.08
CA ASP A 222 -0.84 -2.07 -3.48
C ASP A 222 0.31 -1.93 -4.48
N PHE A 223 0.59 -2.92 -5.33
CA PHE A 223 1.64 -2.82 -6.35
C PHE A 223 1.30 -1.80 -7.45
N LEU A 224 0.06 -1.79 -7.96
CA LEU A 224 -0.37 -0.86 -9.00
C LEU A 224 -0.19 0.60 -8.55
N MET A 225 -0.54 0.94 -7.30
CA MET A 225 -0.26 2.27 -6.75
C MET A 225 1.19 2.44 -6.24
N GLY A 226 1.90 1.37 -5.92
CA GLY A 226 3.24 1.39 -5.33
C GLY A 226 3.26 1.57 -3.81
N ASN A 227 2.19 1.18 -3.11
CA ASN A 227 2.08 1.24 -1.65
C ASN A 227 2.94 0.13 -1.01
N MET A 228 3.99 0.53 -0.29
CA MET A 228 4.88 -0.41 0.40
C MET A 228 4.49 -0.69 1.85
N ASP A 229 3.51 0.03 2.41
CA ASP A 229 3.30 0.14 3.86
C ASP A 229 2.21 -0.80 4.42
N ARG A 230 1.79 -1.81 3.64
CA ARG A 230 0.79 -2.81 4.05
C ARG A 230 1.29 -3.73 5.16
N HIS A 231 1.28 -3.23 6.41
CA HIS A 231 1.67 -3.99 7.60
C HIS A 231 0.55 -4.79 8.26
N HIS A 232 -0.69 -4.36 8.03
CA HIS A 232 -1.90 -4.88 8.64
C HIS A 232 -3.05 -4.76 7.63
N TYR A 233 -4.09 -5.55 7.85
CA TYR A 233 -5.39 -5.40 7.22
C TYR A 233 -6.47 -5.63 8.26
N GLU A 234 -7.71 -5.23 7.98
CA GLU A 234 -8.83 -5.37 8.90
C GLU A 234 -9.99 -6.12 8.24
N THR A 235 -10.77 -6.87 9.03
CA THR A 235 -11.99 -7.56 8.58
C THR A 235 -13.13 -7.25 9.54
N ILE A 236 -14.37 -7.22 9.05
CA ILE A 236 -15.55 -7.04 9.91
C ILE A 236 -15.83 -8.34 10.69
N LYS A 237 -15.87 -8.26 12.03
CA LYS A 237 -15.90 -9.44 12.92
C LYS A 237 -17.12 -10.33 12.69
N MET A 238 -18.30 -9.74 12.47
CA MET A 238 -19.56 -10.49 12.31
C MET A 238 -19.62 -11.35 11.04
N PHE A 239 -18.78 -11.09 10.04
CA PHE A 239 -18.70 -11.92 8.82
C PHE A 239 -17.67 -13.06 8.93
N GLY A 240 -16.99 -13.20 10.08
CA GLY A 240 -16.03 -14.27 10.33
C GLY A 240 -14.82 -14.26 9.40
N ASN A 241 -14.14 -15.40 9.28
CA ASN A 241 -12.90 -15.51 8.50
C ASN A 241 -13.11 -15.50 6.99
N ASN A 242 -14.25 -16.00 6.50
CA ASN A 242 -14.62 -16.04 5.08
C ASN A 242 -15.15 -14.68 4.58
N SER A 243 -14.57 -13.58 5.04
CA SER A 243 -14.94 -12.20 4.70
C SER A 243 -13.81 -11.49 3.96
N ALA A 244 -14.19 -10.50 3.14
CA ALA A 244 -13.24 -9.64 2.45
C ALA A 244 -12.49 -8.75 3.45
N PRO A 245 -11.16 -8.59 3.31
CA PRO A 245 -10.42 -7.59 4.06
C PRO A 245 -10.69 -6.20 3.52
N LEU A 246 -10.73 -5.23 4.42
CA LEU A 246 -10.91 -3.82 4.12
C LEU A 246 -9.61 -3.25 3.54
N HIS A 247 -9.71 -2.56 2.41
CA HIS A 247 -8.60 -1.82 1.82
C HIS A 247 -8.60 -0.41 2.45
N LEU A 248 -7.69 -0.18 3.40
CA LEU A 248 -7.56 1.05 4.18
C LEU A 248 -6.13 1.62 4.09
N ASP A 249 -5.91 2.85 4.56
CA ASP A 249 -4.60 3.50 4.68
C ASP A 249 -3.74 3.44 3.39
N HIS A 250 -4.22 4.08 2.32
CA HIS A 250 -3.56 4.12 1.03
C HIS A 250 -2.66 5.33 0.82
N GLY A 251 -2.55 6.23 1.81
CA GLY A 251 -1.82 7.50 1.68
C GLY A 251 -0.35 7.37 1.28
N ARG A 252 0.28 6.19 1.38
CA ARG A 252 1.64 5.90 0.90
C ARG A 252 1.71 5.26 -0.50
N GLY A 253 0.58 5.16 -1.19
CA GLY A 253 0.51 4.91 -2.63
C GLY A 253 0.95 6.14 -3.44
N PHE A 254 1.19 5.94 -4.74
CA PHE A 254 1.53 6.98 -5.71
C PHE A 254 2.71 7.88 -5.30
N GLY A 255 3.67 7.35 -4.54
CA GLY A 255 4.88 8.08 -4.13
C GLY A 255 5.95 8.20 -5.22
N LYS A 256 6.04 7.23 -6.15
CA LYS A 256 7.05 7.20 -7.23
C LYS A 256 6.38 6.79 -8.54
N ALA A 257 6.52 7.59 -9.59
CA ALA A 257 5.93 7.31 -10.92
C ALA A 257 6.88 6.47 -11.80
N PHE A 258 8.19 6.69 -11.66
CA PHE A 258 9.24 6.08 -12.49
C PHE A 258 9.98 4.92 -11.80
N HIS A 259 9.33 4.28 -10.82
CA HIS A 259 9.87 3.15 -10.08
C HIS A 259 8.76 2.16 -9.76
N ASP A 260 9.01 0.86 -9.96
CA ASP A 260 8.05 -0.22 -9.71
C ASP A 260 8.62 -1.17 -8.66
N GLU A 261 8.02 -1.19 -7.48
CA GLU A 261 8.50 -1.97 -6.35
C GLU A 261 7.97 -3.41 -6.44
N VAL A 262 8.65 -4.25 -7.22
CA VAL A 262 8.23 -5.63 -7.50
C VAL A 262 8.10 -6.47 -6.22
N SER A 263 8.79 -6.13 -5.13
CA SER A 263 8.64 -6.84 -3.85
C SER A 263 7.24 -6.74 -3.23
N ILE A 264 6.38 -5.80 -3.67
CA ILE A 264 4.97 -5.76 -3.25
C ILE A 264 4.20 -6.98 -3.81
N LEU A 265 4.58 -7.51 -4.97
CA LEU A 265 3.96 -8.71 -5.58
C LEU A 265 4.45 -10.04 -4.97
N ALA A 266 5.19 -10.02 -3.86
CA ALA A 266 5.64 -11.24 -3.18
C ALA A 266 4.52 -12.26 -2.89
N PRO A 267 3.30 -11.86 -2.46
CA PRO A 267 2.19 -12.81 -2.33
C PRO A 267 1.82 -13.48 -3.66
N LEU A 268 1.79 -12.73 -4.77
CA LEU A 268 1.46 -13.27 -6.09
C LEU A 268 2.52 -14.28 -6.56
N TYR A 269 3.81 -13.90 -6.57
CA TYR A 269 4.87 -14.74 -7.16
C TYR A 269 5.41 -15.84 -6.22
N GLN A 270 5.19 -15.77 -4.90
CA GLN A 270 5.54 -16.87 -3.99
C GLN A 270 4.39 -17.87 -3.82
N CYS A 271 3.13 -17.43 -3.94
CA CYS A 271 1.99 -18.31 -3.74
C CYS A 271 1.44 -18.92 -5.03
N CYS A 272 1.66 -18.28 -6.18
CA CYS A 272 1.16 -18.69 -7.50
C CYS A 272 -0.36 -18.99 -7.48
N VAL A 273 -1.14 -18.13 -6.85
CA VAL A 273 -2.61 -18.18 -6.84
C VAL A 273 -3.16 -16.81 -7.23
N LEU A 274 -4.18 -16.79 -8.08
CA LEU A 274 -4.90 -15.58 -8.48
C LEU A 274 -6.37 -15.89 -8.68
N ARG A 275 -7.24 -14.98 -8.25
CA ARG A 275 -8.69 -15.11 -8.45
C ARG A 275 -9.05 -14.85 -9.91
N HIS A 276 -9.85 -15.74 -10.51
CA HIS A 276 -10.26 -15.63 -11.91
C HIS A 276 -10.92 -14.28 -12.24
N SER A 277 -11.77 -13.74 -11.35
CA SER A 277 -12.37 -12.40 -11.53
C SER A 277 -11.34 -11.28 -11.56
N THR A 278 -10.27 -11.39 -10.78
CA THR A 278 -9.18 -10.41 -10.72
C THR A 278 -8.34 -10.48 -12.00
N LEU A 279 -8.00 -11.69 -12.47
CA LEU A 279 -7.33 -11.89 -13.76
C LEU A 279 -8.18 -11.33 -14.92
N ALA A 280 -9.48 -11.60 -14.94
CA ALA A 280 -10.40 -11.08 -15.96
C ALA A 280 -10.48 -9.54 -15.95
N SER A 281 -10.53 -8.90 -14.77
CA SER A 281 -10.46 -7.43 -14.65
C SER A 281 -9.12 -6.86 -15.14
N LEU A 282 -8.00 -7.52 -14.86
CA LEU A 282 -6.67 -7.08 -15.33
C LEU A 282 -6.55 -7.21 -16.86
N LEU A 283 -6.95 -8.36 -17.43
CA LEU A 283 -6.94 -8.59 -18.88
C LEU A 283 -7.85 -7.60 -19.61
N ARG A 284 -9.04 -7.28 -19.06
CA ARG A 284 -9.96 -6.27 -19.62
C ARG A 284 -9.29 -4.92 -19.85
N PHE A 285 -8.42 -4.48 -18.93
CA PHE A 285 -7.68 -3.21 -19.07
C PHE A 285 -6.34 -3.35 -19.84
N HIS A 286 -5.92 -4.56 -20.18
CA HIS A 286 -4.70 -4.82 -20.95
C HIS A 286 -4.97 -4.97 -22.46
N THR A 287 -5.95 -5.81 -22.80
CA THR A 287 -6.29 -6.20 -24.18
C THR A 287 -7.64 -5.65 -24.65
N GLY A 288 -8.45 -5.13 -23.74
CA GLY A 288 -9.72 -4.49 -24.06
C GLY A 288 -9.57 -3.07 -24.65
N PRO A 289 -10.70 -2.44 -25.03
CA PRO A 289 -10.69 -1.16 -25.74
C PRO A 289 -10.28 0.04 -24.89
N GLU A 290 -10.34 -0.06 -23.56
CA GLU A 290 -9.98 1.01 -22.63
C GLU A 290 -8.83 0.56 -21.71
N ARG A 291 -7.74 1.34 -21.66
CA ARG A 291 -6.61 1.10 -20.76
C ARG A 291 -6.92 1.54 -19.34
N LEU A 292 -6.26 0.92 -18.35
CA LEU A 292 -6.42 1.28 -16.93
C LEU A 292 -6.13 2.77 -16.68
N SER A 293 -5.10 3.33 -17.33
CA SER A 293 -4.77 4.76 -17.28
C SER A 293 -5.94 5.68 -17.70
N SER A 294 -6.65 5.30 -18.77
CA SER A 294 -7.78 6.06 -19.32
C SER A 294 -9.01 5.90 -18.44
N ALA A 295 -9.33 4.67 -18.03
CA ALA A 295 -10.42 4.38 -17.11
C ALA A 295 -10.24 5.11 -15.76
N MET A 296 -9.01 5.20 -15.24
CA MET A 296 -8.69 5.97 -14.03
C MET A 296 -8.90 7.46 -14.20
N LEU A 297 -8.47 8.04 -15.34
CA LEU A 297 -8.69 9.45 -15.63
C LEU A 297 -10.20 9.76 -15.68
N THR A 298 -10.97 8.98 -16.42
CA THR A 298 -12.44 9.10 -16.51
C THR A 298 -13.12 8.91 -15.15
N SER A 299 -12.71 7.88 -14.39
CA SER A 299 -13.29 7.56 -13.08
C SER A 299 -13.09 8.69 -12.06
N MET A 300 -11.90 9.29 -12.02
CA MET A 300 -11.60 10.39 -11.09
C MET A 300 -12.14 11.75 -11.56
N ALA A 301 -12.57 11.90 -12.82
CA ALA A 301 -12.97 13.19 -13.41
C ALA A 301 -14.11 13.91 -12.67
N SER A 302 -14.90 13.20 -11.86
CA SER A 302 -15.96 13.76 -11.02
C SER A 302 -15.48 14.31 -9.66
N ASP A 303 -14.21 14.14 -9.30
CA ASP A 303 -13.63 14.62 -8.04
C ASP A 303 -13.31 16.13 -8.13
N PRO A 304 -13.67 16.97 -7.14
CA PRO A 304 -13.43 18.41 -7.23
C PRO A 304 -11.94 18.80 -7.12
N LEU A 305 -11.05 17.87 -6.76
CA LEU A 305 -9.59 18.06 -6.74
C LEU A 305 -8.90 17.59 -8.04
N GLN A 306 -9.64 17.51 -9.15
CA GLN A 306 -9.05 17.23 -10.47
C GLN A 306 -7.96 18.26 -10.85
N PRO A 307 -6.80 17.82 -11.41
CA PRO A 307 -6.42 16.42 -11.65
C PRO A 307 -5.94 15.72 -10.38
N VAL A 308 -6.56 14.60 -9.97
CA VAL A 308 -6.16 13.89 -8.73
C VAL A 308 -4.75 13.27 -8.82
N LEU A 309 -4.40 12.67 -9.95
CA LEU A 309 -3.07 12.09 -10.20
C LEU A 309 -2.28 12.90 -11.24
N TRP A 310 -0.98 13.07 -10.98
CA TRP A 310 -0.03 13.57 -11.97
C TRP A 310 0.12 12.56 -13.13
N PRO A 311 0.08 12.97 -14.43
CA PRO A 311 -0.04 12.04 -15.56
C PRO A 311 0.97 10.89 -15.65
N PRO A 312 2.25 11.03 -15.24
CA PRO A 312 3.18 9.91 -15.15
C PRO A 312 2.73 8.75 -14.25
N HIS A 313 1.88 8.99 -13.25
CA HIS A 313 1.27 7.90 -12.47
C HIS A 313 0.22 7.11 -13.26
N LEU A 314 -0.52 7.76 -14.16
CA LEU A 314 -1.45 7.06 -15.07
C LEU A 314 -0.66 6.16 -16.03
N ALA A 315 0.43 6.66 -16.62
CA ALA A 315 1.34 5.83 -17.43
C ALA A 315 2.00 4.70 -16.64
N ALA A 316 2.30 4.92 -15.34
CA ALA A 316 2.82 3.89 -14.46
C ALA A 316 1.82 2.76 -14.18
N LEU A 317 0.51 3.05 -14.12
CA LEU A 317 -0.52 2.03 -13.91
C LEU A 317 -0.55 1.01 -15.05
N ASP A 318 -0.55 1.45 -16.32
CA ASP A 318 -0.52 0.55 -17.48
C ASP A 318 0.76 -0.30 -17.50
N ARG A 319 1.92 0.32 -17.20
CA ARG A 319 3.22 -0.37 -17.10
C ARG A 319 3.22 -1.43 -16.00
N ARG A 320 2.70 -1.10 -14.82
CA ARG A 320 2.58 -2.02 -13.67
C ARG A 320 1.59 -3.14 -13.94
N LEU A 321 0.45 -2.85 -14.59
CA LEU A 321 -0.52 -3.88 -14.96
C LEU A 321 0.13 -4.93 -15.87
N ASN A 322 0.93 -4.51 -16.86
CA ASN A 322 1.71 -5.44 -17.68
C ASN A 322 2.69 -6.28 -16.83
N ILE A 323 3.37 -5.69 -15.84
CA ILE A 323 4.24 -6.44 -14.92
C ILE A 323 3.45 -7.49 -14.11
N VAL A 324 2.23 -7.17 -13.64
CA VAL A 324 1.36 -8.15 -12.95
C VAL A 324 1.06 -9.33 -13.86
N LEU A 325 0.63 -9.07 -15.10
CA LEU A 325 0.31 -10.12 -16.07
C LEU A 325 1.53 -10.94 -16.52
N GLN A 326 2.72 -10.34 -16.61
CA GLN A 326 3.95 -11.09 -16.84
C GLN A 326 4.25 -12.05 -15.69
N ARG A 327 3.99 -11.65 -14.43
CA ARG A 327 4.16 -12.52 -13.26
C ARG A 327 3.11 -13.62 -13.14
N THR A 328 1.97 -13.52 -13.84
CA THR A 328 1.01 -14.63 -13.95
C THR A 328 1.33 -15.55 -15.14
N SER A 329 1.73 -14.99 -16.28
CA SER A 329 1.85 -15.74 -17.55
C SER A 329 3.20 -16.46 -17.74
N ILE A 330 4.25 -16.05 -17.02
CA ILE A 330 5.54 -16.78 -17.03
C ILE A 330 5.38 -18.22 -16.52
N GLU A 331 4.38 -18.48 -15.67
CA GLU A 331 4.08 -19.83 -15.18
C GLU A 331 3.19 -20.63 -16.15
N GLU A 332 2.35 -19.98 -16.97
CA GLU A 332 1.62 -20.66 -18.07
C GLU A 332 2.59 -21.24 -19.11
N GLN A 333 3.68 -20.53 -19.43
CA GLN A 333 4.69 -21.00 -20.39
C GLN A 333 5.72 -21.99 -19.79
N ARG A 334 5.67 -22.24 -18.48
CA ARG A 334 6.49 -23.27 -17.80
C ARG A 334 5.79 -24.63 -17.72
N GLY A 335 4.50 -24.70 -18.07
CA GLY A 335 3.83 -25.94 -18.46
C GLY A 335 3.82 -26.08 -19.99
N GLU A 336 4.48 -27.09 -20.53
CA GLU A 336 4.69 -27.22 -21.99
C GLU A 336 3.41 -27.56 -22.80
N PRO A 337 3.39 -27.24 -24.11
CA PRO A 337 2.20 -27.35 -24.95
C PRO A 337 1.84 -28.81 -25.28
N SER A 338 0.82 -29.33 -24.60
CA SER A 338 0.22 -30.64 -24.88
C SER A 338 -1.12 -30.51 -25.60
N GLN A 339 -1.41 -31.46 -26.51
CA GLN A 339 -2.52 -31.38 -27.47
C GLN A 339 -3.90 -31.22 -26.82
N VAL A 340 -4.72 -30.34 -27.41
CA VAL A 340 -6.09 -30.07 -26.97
C VAL A 340 -7.01 -31.27 -27.20
N ARG A 341 -7.44 -31.91 -26.12
CA ARG A 341 -8.81 -32.46 -25.99
C ARG A 341 -9.45 -31.85 -24.76
N GLY A 342 -10.68 -31.35 -24.93
CA GLY A 342 -11.23 -30.34 -24.04
C GLY A 342 -11.80 -30.87 -22.72
N GLY A 343 -11.97 -29.94 -21.78
CA GLY A 343 -12.93 -30.07 -20.69
C GLY A 343 -12.36 -30.42 -19.31
N GLN A 344 -11.65 -29.50 -18.68
CA GLN A 344 -11.83 -29.11 -17.26
C GLN A 344 -10.81 -28.01 -16.88
N ALA A 345 -11.29 -26.93 -16.25
CA ALA A 345 -10.45 -25.82 -15.80
C ALA A 345 -10.18 -25.93 -14.29
N ALA A 346 -9.11 -26.63 -13.91
CA ALA A 346 -8.57 -26.61 -12.56
C ALA A 346 -7.08 -27.01 -12.53
N ALA A 347 -6.25 -26.15 -11.91
CA ALA A 347 -4.94 -26.38 -11.29
C ALA A 347 -3.87 -27.25 -11.98
N ALA A 348 -2.68 -26.65 -12.17
CA ALA A 348 -1.42 -27.23 -11.68
C ALA A 348 -0.28 -26.20 -11.62
N CYS A 349 0.12 -25.79 -10.41
CA CYS A 349 1.53 -25.55 -10.11
C CYS A 349 2.01 -26.80 -9.37
N THR A 350 2.82 -27.65 -10.01
CA THR A 350 3.34 -28.88 -9.40
C THR A 350 4.77 -28.72 -8.88
N GLU A 351 5.07 -29.56 -7.89
CA GLU A 351 6.29 -29.57 -7.10
C GLU A 351 7.57 -29.79 -7.92
N VAL A 352 8.70 -29.31 -7.39
CA VAL A 352 9.97 -30.03 -7.50
C VAL A 352 10.54 -30.25 -6.10
N ALA A 353 10.23 -31.41 -5.51
CA ALA A 353 10.95 -31.92 -4.35
C ALA A 353 12.21 -32.67 -4.81
N ALA A 354 13.36 -31.99 -4.84
CA ALA A 354 14.63 -32.61 -5.17
C ALA A 354 15.12 -33.52 -4.02
N ARG A 355 14.76 -34.81 -4.05
CA ARG A 355 15.42 -35.84 -3.23
C ARG A 355 16.78 -36.20 -3.85
N PRO A 356 17.91 -36.10 -3.13
CA PRO A 356 19.12 -36.82 -3.52
C PRO A 356 18.92 -38.31 -3.20
N ARG A 357 18.94 -39.18 -4.22
CA ARG A 357 19.14 -40.62 -3.99
C ARG A 357 20.61 -40.85 -3.68
N ALA A 358 20.89 -41.55 -2.59
CA ALA A 358 22.18 -42.15 -2.37
C ALA A 358 22.40 -43.32 -3.34
N SER A 359 23.60 -43.45 -3.88
CA SER A 359 24.11 -44.71 -4.43
C SER A 359 25.56 -44.89 -3.99
N SER A 360 25.78 -45.95 -3.21
CA SER A 360 27.10 -46.45 -2.83
C SER A 360 27.86 -47.00 -4.05
N ASN A 361 29.17 -46.77 -4.11
CA ASN A 361 30.14 -47.85 -4.26
C ASN A 361 31.56 -47.39 -3.91
N ALA A 362 32.44 -48.37 -3.63
CA ALA A 362 33.66 -48.18 -2.88
C ALA A 362 34.95 -48.22 -3.73
N GLY A 363 35.98 -47.54 -3.21
CA GLY A 363 37.39 -47.99 -3.20
C GLY A 363 38.21 -47.93 -4.48
N PHE A 364 39.36 -47.21 -4.43
CA PHE A 364 40.71 -47.80 -4.48
C PHE A 364 41.78 -46.76 -4.08
N GLU A 365 43.01 -47.19 -3.80
CA GLU A 365 43.99 -46.48 -2.95
C GLU A 365 45.17 -45.78 -3.67
N GLY A 366 45.60 -44.62 -3.14
CA GLY A 366 47.00 -44.13 -3.08
C GLY A 366 47.75 -43.70 -4.37
N PRO A 367 48.99 -43.16 -4.27
CA PRO A 367 49.48 -42.17 -3.30
C PRO A 367 50.22 -40.94 -3.95
N PHE A 368 50.61 -39.96 -3.13
CA PHE A 368 51.38 -38.74 -3.48
C PHE A 368 52.83 -39.01 -4.01
N PRO A 369 53.44 -38.08 -4.80
CA PRO A 369 54.42 -37.13 -4.19
C PRO A 369 54.60 -35.72 -4.84
N GLN A 370 54.81 -34.73 -3.97
CA GLN A 370 55.76 -33.57 -3.99
C GLN A 370 55.92 -32.57 -5.19
N ARG A 371 56.51 -31.39 -4.88
CA ARG A 371 56.66 -30.14 -5.67
C ARG A 371 58.11 -29.96 -6.23
N PRO A 372 58.59 -28.73 -6.59
CA PRO A 372 58.42 -27.86 -7.78
C PRO A 372 59.81 -27.70 -8.49
N PRO A 373 60.35 -26.55 -9.00
CA PRO A 373 59.82 -25.25 -9.50
C PRO A 373 60.38 -24.79 -10.88
N ASN A 374 59.98 -23.60 -11.37
CA ASN A 374 60.76 -22.64 -12.21
C ASN A 374 59.88 -21.42 -12.61
N LEU A 375 60.40 -20.28 -13.14
CA LEU A 375 61.31 -19.27 -12.54
C LEU A 375 61.29 -17.97 -13.42
N HIS A 376 61.54 -16.79 -12.81
CA HIS A 376 61.77 -15.46 -13.42
C HIS A 376 60.60 -14.76 -14.18
N LEU A 377 60.52 -13.43 -14.31
CA LEU A 377 61.36 -12.27 -13.92
C LEU A 377 60.58 -11.34 -12.93
N CYS A 378 61.15 -10.62 -11.95
CA CYS A 378 62.12 -9.49 -11.98
C CYS A 378 61.60 -8.23 -12.75
N GLN A 379 61.72 -6.98 -12.26
CA GLN A 379 62.27 -6.46 -10.98
C GLN A 379 61.90 -4.96 -10.75
N SER A 380 62.19 -4.45 -9.53
CA SER A 380 62.34 -3.02 -9.12
C SER A 380 61.06 -2.16 -8.98
N SER A 381 60.89 -1.20 -8.05
CA SER A 381 61.51 -0.88 -6.73
C SER A 381 60.61 0.21 -6.02
N THR A 382 60.81 0.75 -4.80
CA THR A 382 61.88 0.63 -3.77
C THR A 382 61.34 0.89 -2.33
N ARG A 383 61.53 -0.08 -1.42
CA ARG A 383 61.89 -0.01 0.03
C ARG A 383 61.49 1.14 0.99
N GLN A 384 61.15 0.69 2.22
CA GLN A 384 61.41 1.27 3.58
C GLN A 384 60.57 2.49 4.03
N GLY A 385 60.17 2.63 5.31
CA GLY A 385 60.20 1.67 6.43
C GLY A 385 60.05 2.28 7.85
N CYS A 386 59.11 1.74 8.63
CA CYS A 386 59.06 1.59 10.12
C CYS A 386 59.11 2.77 11.14
N HIS A 387 58.26 2.64 12.19
CA HIS A 387 58.26 3.28 13.53
C HIS A 387 58.08 4.81 13.62
N GLY A 388 57.49 5.41 14.68
CA GLY A 388 56.83 4.89 15.91
C GLY A 388 56.54 6.01 16.94
N ALA A 389 55.94 5.66 18.09
CA ALA A 389 55.69 6.50 19.29
C ALA A 389 54.51 7.52 19.28
N ALA A 390 54.11 8.01 20.46
CA ALA A 390 52.75 8.49 20.77
C ALA A 390 52.66 9.69 21.76
N LEU A 391 51.58 10.50 21.62
CA LEU A 391 50.83 11.29 22.64
C LEU A 391 51.64 12.31 23.54
N PRO A 392 51.01 13.30 24.25
CA PRO A 392 49.58 13.52 24.53
C PRO A 392 49.02 14.98 24.44
N ARG A 393 47.69 15.10 24.63
CA ARG A 393 46.91 16.22 25.24
C ARG A 393 47.03 17.67 24.70
N ARG A 394 45.86 18.22 24.32
CA ARG A 394 45.29 19.40 25.00
C ARG A 394 43.74 19.37 24.98
N THR A 395 43.16 19.75 26.11
CA THR A 395 41.72 19.87 26.37
C THR A 395 41.24 21.29 26.07
N HIS A 396 40.02 21.50 25.56
CA HIS A 396 39.14 22.55 26.10
C HIS A 396 37.64 22.28 25.89
N THR A 397 36.95 22.44 27.02
CA THR A 397 35.55 22.43 27.43
C THR A 397 34.47 23.05 26.51
N ARG A 398 33.30 22.36 26.47
CA ARG A 398 31.90 22.86 26.44
C ARG A 398 31.48 23.99 25.47
N ALA A 399 30.47 23.66 24.65
CA ALA A 399 29.19 24.37 24.64
C ALA A 399 28.05 23.38 24.35
N ALA A 400 26.90 23.56 24.99
CA ALA A 400 25.70 22.76 24.75
C ALA A 400 24.54 23.69 24.35
N THR A 401 23.70 23.26 23.41
CA THR A 401 22.37 23.81 23.21
C THR A 401 21.46 22.68 22.75
N ILE A 402 20.25 22.67 23.30
CA ILE A 402 19.28 21.57 23.26
C ILE A 402 18.28 21.82 22.12
N LEU A 403 17.74 20.73 21.56
CA LEU A 403 16.55 20.69 20.70
C LEU A 403 15.32 20.33 21.55
#